data_AF-A0AAA9ZSP0-F1
#
_entry.id   AF-A0AAA9ZSP0-F1
#
_cell.length_a   1.000
_cell.length_b   1.000
_cell.length_c   1.000
_cell.angle_alpha   90.00
_cell.angle_beta   90.00
_cell.angle_gamma   90.00
#
_symmetry.space_group_name_H-M   'P 1'
#
loop_
_entity.id
_entity.type
_entity.pdbx_description
1 polymer ?
#
loop_
_entity_poly.entity_id
_entity_poly.type
_entity_poly.pdbx_seq_one_letter_code
_entity_poly.pdbx_strand_id
1 'polypeptide(L)'
;MILRSCTSYCTIPTCIHNSQISNETSQRGIVWKFIPPRAPNIGGLWEAAVKSVKTSLVRVLGQRRLSFEDMATILTQIEAAMNSRPLTPLSENPYELQCLHQGIF
;
A
#
# COMPACT_ATOMS: atom_id res chain seq x y z
N MET A 1 -5.17 3.25 -2.73
CA MET A 1 -4.35 3.80 -1.61
C MET A 1 -3.09 2.97 -1.34
N ILE A 2 -2.27 2.67 -2.36
CA ILE A 2 -0.85 2.32 -2.16
C ILE A 2 0.08 3.26 -2.98
N LEU A 3 -0.45 4.06 -3.90
CA LEU A 3 0.38 4.89 -4.80
C LEU A 3 -0.04 6.35 -5.00
N ARG A 4 -0.98 6.91 -4.23
CA ARG A 4 -1.46 8.30 -4.47
C ARG A 4 -1.38 9.28 -3.30
N SER A 5 -0.70 8.94 -2.22
CA SER A 5 -0.33 9.91 -1.19
C SER A 5 1.19 9.96 -1.09
N CYS A 6 1.77 11.12 -1.43
CA CYS A 6 3.20 11.38 -1.55
C CYS A 6 3.97 11.33 -0.21
N THR A 7 3.89 10.22 0.52
CA THR A 7 4.79 9.98 1.66
C THR A 7 5.11 8.49 1.74
N SER A 8 6.13 8.09 0.98
CA SER A 8 6.68 6.75 1.03
C SER A 8 7.64 6.66 2.21
N TYR A 9 7.26 5.92 3.26
CA TYR A 9 8.13 5.61 4.38
C TYR A 9 8.93 4.34 4.07
N CYS A 10 10.26 4.41 4.09
CA CYS A 10 11.15 3.27 3.83
C CYS A 10 11.90 2.86 5.12
N THR A 11 12.01 1.56 5.36
CA THR A 11 12.44 0.96 6.65
C THR A 11 13.91 0.54 6.74
N ILE A 12 14.78 0.90 5.78
CA ILE A 12 16.19 0.44 5.77
C ILE A 12 17.14 1.65 5.84
N PRO A 13 17.86 1.87 6.96
CA PRO A 13 18.64 3.09 7.16
C PRO A 13 19.98 3.20 6.42
N THR A 14 20.46 2.18 5.70
CA THR A 14 21.91 2.12 5.43
C THR A 14 22.42 2.09 3.99
N CYS A 15 21.62 2.09 2.91
CA CYS A 15 22.25 2.01 1.57
C CYS A 15 21.46 2.48 0.33
N ILE A 16 20.58 3.49 0.43
CA ILE A 16 20.03 4.13 -0.78
C ILE A 16 20.10 5.66 -0.66
N HIS A 17 21.31 6.22 -0.62
CA HIS A 17 21.48 7.62 -1.06
C HIS A 17 21.57 7.62 -2.59
N ASN A 18 20.48 7.23 -3.26
CA ASN A 18 20.40 7.35 -4.70
C ASN A 18 20.07 8.81 -5.03
N SER A 19 21.07 9.54 -5.52
CA SER A 19 20.94 10.95 -5.92
C SER A 19 19.84 11.15 -6.97
N GLN A 20 19.62 10.16 -7.84
CA GLN A 20 18.53 10.21 -8.82
C GLN A 20 17.15 10.20 -8.15
N ILE A 21 16.94 9.33 -7.15
CA ILE A 21 15.66 9.26 -6.42
C ILE A 21 15.43 10.57 -5.68
N SER A 22 16.44 11.09 -4.98
CA SER A 22 16.35 12.36 -4.24
C SER A 22 16.00 13.53 -5.16
N ASN A 23 16.63 13.60 -6.34
CA ASN A 23 16.37 14.65 -7.32
C ASN A 23 14.94 14.55 -7.89
N GLU A 24 14.50 13.36 -8.29
CA GLU A 24 13.15 13.14 -8.81
C GLU A 24 12.07 13.46 -7.77
N THR A 25 12.25 13.02 -6.52
CA THR A 25 11.29 13.30 -5.45
C THR A 25 11.23 14.79 -5.15
N SER A 26 12.38 15.47 -5.14
CA SER A 26 12.46 16.91 -4.90
C SER A 26 11.80 17.71 -6.03
N GLN A 27 12.04 17.33 -7.30
CA GLN A 27 11.39 17.95 -8.46
C GLN A 27 9.86 17.82 -8.41
N ARG A 28 9.35 16.72 -7.84
CA ARG A 28 7.92 16.48 -7.67
C ARG A 28 7.35 17.04 -6.36
N GLY A 29 8.15 17.74 -5.55
CA GLY A 29 7.74 18.28 -4.25
C GLY A 29 7.45 17.20 -3.19
N ILE A 30 7.97 15.98 -3.37
CA ILE A 30 7.77 14.84 -2.47
C ILE A 30 8.81 14.88 -1.36
N VAL A 31 8.36 14.99 -0.12
CA VAL A 31 9.23 14.94 1.07
C VAL A 31 9.37 13.50 1.55
N TRP A 32 10.57 12.94 1.45
CA TRP A 32 10.86 11.61 1.99
C TRP A 32 11.11 11.69 3.50
N LYS A 33 10.47 10.80 4.26
CA LYS A 33 10.63 10.70 5.72
C LYS A 33 10.97 9.28 6.11
N PHE A 34 12.02 9.11 6.89
CA PHE A 34 12.39 7.82 7.46
C PHE A 34 11.66 7.60 8.79
N ILE A 35 11.37 6.33 9.08
CA ILE A 35 10.85 5.95 10.39
C ILE A 35 11.97 6.17 11.41
N PRO A 36 11.73 6.94 12.50
CA PRO A 36 12.77 7.20 13.48
C PRO A 36 13.24 5.89 14.13
N PRO A 37 14.54 5.77 14.46
CA PRO A 37 15.05 4.60 15.13
C PRO A 37 14.29 4.39 16.44
N ARG A 38 13.96 3.13 16.75
CA ARG A 38 13.20 2.72 17.95
C ARG A 38 11.72 3.13 17.98
N ALA A 39 11.12 3.52 16.85
CA ALA A 39 9.68 3.75 16.72
C ALA A 39 9.02 2.78 15.72
N PRO A 40 9.06 1.45 15.96
CA PRO A 40 8.56 0.45 15.01
C PRO A 40 7.04 0.56 14.78
N ASN A 41 6.30 1.10 15.75
CA ASN A 41 4.86 1.31 15.67
C ASN A 41 4.43 2.28 14.55
N ILE A 42 5.32 3.19 14.10
CA ILE A 42 5.05 4.11 12.98
C ILE A 42 4.91 3.35 11.66
N GLY A 43 5.45 2.14 11.59
CA GLY A 43 5.33 1.26 10.42
C GLY A 43 4.05 0.43 10.34
N GLY A 44 3.21 0.42 11.37
CA GLY A 44 2.16 -0.59 11.50
C GLY A 44 1.17 -0.63 10.31
N LEU A 45 0.83 0.51 9.71
CA LEU A 45 -0.11 0.57 8.59
C LEU A 45 0.44 -0.11 7.33
N TRP A 46 1.69 0.17 6.97
CA TRP A 46 2.30 -0.45 5.78
C TRP A 46 2.56 -1.94 6.01
N GLU A 47 2.96 -2.33 7.23
CA GLU A 47 3.13 -3.74 7.60
C GLU A 47 1.80 -4.50 7.51
N ALA A 48 0.71 -3.90 7.96
CA ALA A 48 -0.64 -4.46 7.83
C ALA A 48 -1.07 -4.60 6.37
N ALA A 49 -0.75 -3.62 5.51
CA ALA A 49 -0.99 -3.71 4.07
C ALA A 49 -0.19 -4.86 3.44
N VAL A 50 1.11 -4.97 3.74
CA VAL A 50 1.97 -6.07 3.27
C VAL A 50 1.44 -7.43 3.73
N LYS A 51 1.00 -7.55 4.98
CA LYS A 51 0.38 -8.77 5.52
C LYS A 51 -0.90 -9.14 4.77
N SER A 52 -1.73 -8.15 4.43
CA SER A 52 -2.98 -8.35 3.69
C SER A 52 -2.74 -8.87 2.27
N VAL A 53 -1.76 -8.28 1.56
CA VAL A 53 -1.35 -8.74 0.22
C VAL A 53 -0.83 -10.17 0.28
N LYS A 54 0.11 -10.47 1.18
CA LYS A 54 0.69 -11.82 1.33
C LYS A 54 -0.38 -12.86 1.63
N THR A 55 -1.32 -12.54 2.51
CA THR A 55 -2.43 -13.44 2.86
C THR A 55 -3.34 -13.70 1.66
N SER A 56 -3.64 -12.68 0.88
CA SER A 56 -4.46 -12.79 -0.34
C SER A 56 -3.76 -13.64 -1.40
N LEU A 57 -2.45 -13.44 -1.59
CA LEU A 57 -1.64 -14.26 -2.50
C LEU A 57 -1.65 -15.73 -2.09
N VAL A 58 -1.38 -16.05 -0.81
CA VAL A 58 -1.39 -17.45 -0.33
C VAL A 58 -2.75 -18.12 -0.57
N ARG A 59 -3.85 -17.39 -0.37
CA ARG A 59 -5.22 -17.91 -0.61
C ARG A 59 -5.52 -18.16 -2.07
N VAL A 60 -5.10 -17.27 -2.97
CA VAL A 60 -5.38 -17.39 -4.41
C VAL A 60 -4.48 -18.46 -5.06
N LEU A 61 -3.22 -18.53 -4.64
CA LEU A 61 -2.19 -19.32 -5.33
C LEU A 61 -2.05 -20.75 -4.80
N GLY A 62 -2.23 -20.95 -3.49
CA GLY A 62 -1.92 -22.21 -2.85
C GLY A 62 -0.47 -22.63 -3.14
N GLN A 63 -0.28 -23.80 -3.75
CA GLN A 63 1.03 -24.36 -4.12
C GLN A 63 1.38 -24.23 -5.62
N ARG A 64 0.63 -23.46 -6.40
CA ARG A 64 0.88 -23.32 -7.84
C ARG A 64 2.11 -22.46 -8.13
N ARG A 65 2.90 -22.88 -9.13
CA ARG A 65 3.96 -22.06 -9.71
C ARG A 65 3.35 -21.14 -10.77
N LEU A 66 3.61 -19.85 -10.65
CA LEU A 66 3.10 -18.83 -11.56
C LEU A 66 4.19 -18.37 -12.52
N SER A 67 3.77 -17.98 -13.73
CA SER A 67 4.57 -17.13 -14.60
C SER A 67 4.58 -15.68 -14.07
N PHE A 68 5.49 -14.86 -14.61
CA PHE A 68 5.55 -13.44 -14.27
C PHE A 68 4.24 -12.70 -14.61
N GLU A 69 3.64 -13.01 -15.76
CA GLU A 69 2.40 -12.37 -16.22
C GLU A 69 1.21 -12.71 -15.32
N ASP A 70 1.11 -13.97 -14.88
CA ASP A 70 0.06 -14.38 -13.94
C ASP A 70 0.23 -13.68 -12.60
N MET A 71 1.46 -13.55 -12.11
CA MET A 71 1.75 -12.85 -10.86
C MET A 71 1.37 -11.38 -10.94
N ALA A 72 1.72 -10.70 -12.04
CA ALA A 72 1.35 -9.31 -12.27
C ALA A 72 -0.18 -9.13 -12.26
N THR A 73 -0.89 -9.99 -12.99
CA THR A 73 -2.36 -9.96 -13.07
C THR A 73 -3.02 -10.14 -11.71
N ILE A 74 -2.56 -11.12 -10.93
CA ILE A 74 -3.12 -11.42 -9.61
C ILE A 74 -2.83 -10.28 -8.63
N LEU A 75 -1.64 -9.68 -8.69
CA LEU A 75 -1.32 -8.50 -7.90
C LEU A 75 -2.24 -7.32 -8.23
N THR A 76 -2.53 -7.06 -9.51
CA THR A 76 -3.49 -6.02 -9.93
C THR A 76 -4.89 -6.28 -9.39
N GLN A 77 -5.35 -7.54 -9.38
CA GLN A 77 -6.65 -7.89 -8.81
C GLN A 77 -6.68 -7.71 -7.30
N ILE A 78 -5.62 -8.12 -6.59
CA ILE A 78 -5.51 -7.93 -5.14
C ILE A 78 -5.48 -6.43 -4.80
N GLU A 79 -4.76 -5.62 -5.58
CA GLU A 79 -4.74 -4.17 -5.42
C GLU A 79 -6.14 -3.57 -5.58
N ALA A 80 -6.85 -3.94 -6.66
CA ALA A 80 -8.22 -3.48 -6.89
C ALA A 80 -9.14 -3.86 -5.72
N ALA A 81 -9.05 -5.11 -5.24
CA ALA A 81 -9.83 -5.58 -4.10
C ALA A 81 -9.53 -4.78 -2.82
N MET A 82 -8.26 -4.53 -2.50
CA MET A 82 -7.89 -3.73 -1.33
C MET A 82 -8.40 -2.28 -1.43
N ASN A 83 -8.29 -1.67 -2.61
CA ASN A 83 -8.72 -0.29 -2.84
C ASN A 83 -10.25 -0.14 -2.83
N SER A 84 -10.98 -1.20 -3.16
CA SER A 84 -12.45 -1.26 -3.14
C SER A 84 -13.03 -1.60 -1.76
N ARG A 85 -12.19 -1.90 -0.75
CA ARG A 85 -12.68 -2.24 0.59
C ARG A 85 -13.06 -0.95 1.33
N PRO A 86 -14.30 -0.85 1.86
CA PRO A 86 -14.71 0.34 2.60
C PRO A 86 -13.91 0.46 3.91
N LEU A 87 -13.45 1.69 4.21
CA LEU A 87 -12.69 2.03 5.41
C LEU A 87 -13.58 2.04 6.66
N THR A 88 -14.83 2.41 6.47
CA THR A 88 -15.85 2.43 7.50
C THR A 88 -16.85 1.30 7.26
N PRO A 89 -17.44 0.74 8.32
CA PRO A 89 -18.60 -0.13 8.15
C PRO A 89 -19.66 0.60 7.33
N LEU A 90 -20.39 -0.16 6.50
CA LEU A 90 -21.51 0.40 5.75
C LEU A 90 -22.56 0.88 6.75
N SER A 91 -22.96 2.14 6.62
CA SER A 91 -24.04 2.67 7.44
C SER A 91 -25.37 2.02 7.04
N GLU A 92 -26.19 1.67 8.03
CA GLU A 92 -27.56 1.21 7.83
C GLU A 92 -28.53 2.38 7.63
N ASN A 93 -28.06 3.62 7.80
CA ASN A 93 -28.88 4.81 7.64
C ASN A 93 -29.12 5.10 6.14
N PRO A 94 -30.38 5.06 5.66
CA PRO A 94 -30.69 5.30 4.25
C PRO A 94 -30.42 6.73 3.79
N TYR A 95 -30.14 7.66 4.72
CA TYR A 95 -29.78 9.04 4.43
C TYR A 95 -28.26 9.29 4.42
N GLU A 96 -27.43 8.33 4.87
CA GLU A 96 -25.98 8.40 4.72
C GLU A 96 -25.56 7.82 3.37
N LEU A 97 -25.33 8.72 2.43
CA LEU A 97 -24.85 8.38 1.10
C LEU A 97 -23.35 8.08 1.18
N GLN A 98 -23.02 6.78 1.13
CA GLN A 98 -21.72 6.22 0.74
C GLN A 98 -20.69 6.02 1.85
N CYS A 99 -20.22 4.77 2.00
CA CYS A 99 -19.06 4.45 2.82
C CYS A 99 -17.77 4.98 2.16
N LEU A 100 -16.83 5.43 2.99
CA LEU A 100 -15.55 5.95 2.53
C LEU A 100 -14.72 4.79 1.98
N HIS A 101 -14.48 4.78 0.68
CA HIS A 101 -13.59 3.82 0.04
C HIS A 101 -12.19 4.42 -0.11
N GLN A 102 -11.16 3.61 0.12
CA GLN A 102 -9.76 4.03 -0.03
C GLN A 102 -9.41 4.59 -1.43
N GLY A 103 -10.19 4.25 -2.45
CA GLY A 103 -10.00 4.69 -3.84
C GLY A 103 -10.63 6.04 -4.21
N ILE A 104 -11.36 6.70 -3.29
CA ILE A 104 -12.05 7.97 -3.57
C ILE A 104 -11.35 9.09 -2.77
N PHE A 105 -10.17 9.50 -3.23
CA PHE A 105 -9.47 10.74 -2.85
C PHE A 105 -8.54 11.17 -3.99
#